data_AF-A0A8T4GTA8-F1
#
_entry.id   AF-A0A8T4GTA8-F1
#
_cell.length_a   1.000
_cell.length_b   1.000
_cell.length_c   1.000
_cell.angle_alpha   90.00
_cell.angle_beta   90.00
_cell.angle_gamma   90.00
#
_symmetry.space_group_name_H-M   'P 1'
#
loop_
_entity.id
_entity.type
_entity.pdbx_description
1 polymer ?
#
loop_
_entity_poly.entity_id
_entity_poly.type
_entity_poly.pdbx_seq_one_letter_code
_entity_poly.pdbx_strand_id
1 'polypeptide(L)'
;MGRDGDDSEFRFLEDADPDATSDAAESSAFEFGDGVESEDEGQDSEGESGDHGPEGHSDHGHHPVVEDWPRGVGEASWWPVVTALGAAAIYVSAALFLLGRGRNSVVGPGAGPAAFVGAVALTLFGVYGWLYHGFLAHFWTRGTDRRSARSFRWAMLAFIASEIATFGALFAYYFYIRAGTWPPANSTLPVIDLLNILVVTNTAVLVLSSVTVHFAHHALASGNRDRFQRLLAITIGLGGLFLAGQLVEYHEFINQEGFDWTSGLFGSAFFGLTGLHGLHVAFGTLLLGITYVRGRQGQFDGERDLSVALVSLYWHFVDAVWIFLVAALYAGASIY
;
A
#
# COMPACT_ATOMS: atom_id res chain seq x y z
N MET A 1 72.06 13.51 16.51
CA MET A 1 70.60 13.26 16.63
C MET A 1 69.99 13.61 15.29
N GLY A 2 69.87 12.61 14.43
CA GLY A 2 69.40 12.72 13.04
C GLY A 2 69.20 11.29 12.59
N ARG A 3 67.93 10.92 12.45
CA ARG A 3 67.46 9.54 12.31
C ARG A 3 67.14 9.30 10.83
N ASP A 4 67.69 8.21 10.34
CA ASP A 4 67.50 7.65 9.02
C ASP A 4 66.02 7.31 8.76
N GLY A 5 65.57 7.58 7.54
CA GLY A 5 64.48 6.86 6.92
C GLY A 5 65.07 5.80 5.98
N ASP A 6 64.42 4.63 5.88
CA ASP A 6 64.08 4.03 4.59
C ASP A 6 63.16 2.81 4.76
N ASP A 7 62.08 2.80 3.97
CA ASP A 7 61.42 1.67 3.31
C ASP A 7 61.16 0.35 4.05
N SER A 8 59.95 0.23 4.61
CA SER A 8 59.35 -1.09 4.91
C SER A 8 57.81 -1.19 4.80
N GLU A 9 57.14 -0.28 4.07
CA GLU A 9 55.66 -0.33 3.91
C GLU A 9 55.14 -0.34 2.46
N PHE A 10 56.00 -0.62 1.47
CA PHE A 10 55.57 -0.93 0.09
C PHE A 10 56.01 -2.34 -0.30
N ARG A 11 55.41 -3.35 0.32
CA ARG A 11 55.59 -4.76 -0.12
C ARG A 11 54.42 -5.67 0.22
N PHE A 12 53.20 -5.18 -0.02
CA PHE A 12 51.96 -5.94 0.21
C PHE A 12 50.98 -5.94 -0.97
N LEU A 13 51.41 -5.58 -2.18
CA LEU A 13 50.58 -5.61 -3.40
C LEU A 13 51.33 -6.20 -4.61
N GLU A 14 51.99 -7.34 -4.42
CA GLU A 14 52.60 -8.08 -5.53
C GLU A 14 52.60 -9.58 -5.19
N ASP A 15 51.40 -10.15 -5.18
CA ASP A 15 51.14 -11.60 -5.31
C ASP A 15 49.63 -11.76 -5.54
N ALA A 16 49.19 -11.48 -6.78
CA ALA A 16 47.85 -11.82 -7.27
C ALA A 16 48.03 -12.58 -8.59
N ASP A 17 47.68 -13.86 -8.53
CA ASP A 17 47.72 -14.86 -9.61
C ASP A 17 46.73 -14.49 -10.74
N PRO A 18 47.18 -14.31 -12.00
CA PRO A 18 46.34 -13.84 -13.09
C PRO A 18 45.50 -14.92 -13.80
N ASP A 19 45.50 -16.18 -13.38
CA ASP A 19 44.75 -17.27 -14.07
C ASP A 19 43.47 -17.75 -13.37
N ALA A 20 42.99 -17.04 -12.33
CA ALA A 20 41.77 -17.41 -11.60
C ALA A 20 40.47 -16.83 -12.18
N THR A 21 40.45 -16.47 -13.46
CA THR A 21 39.24 -15.94 -14.15
C THR A 21 39.03 -16.58 -15.52
N SER A 22 38.88 -17.90 -15.58
CA SER A 22 38.30 -18.58 -16.75
C SER A 22 37.49 -19.85 -16.43
N ASP A 23 37.51 -20.37 -15.19
CA ASP A 23 36.90 -21.65 -14.83
C ASP A 23 35.54 -21.59 -14.09
N ALA A 24 34.86 -20.44 -14.08
CA ALA A 24 33.53 -20.29 -13.45
C ALA A 24 32.41 -19.88 -14.41
N ALA A 25 32.67 -19.96 -15.72
CA ALA A 25 31.73 -19.56 -16.77
C ALA A 25 31.61 -20.60 -17.89
N GLU A 26 31.65 -21.90 -17.57
CA GLU A 26 31.22 -22.97 -18.49
C GLU A 26 30.90 -24.24 -17.68
N SER A 27 29.67 -24.31 -17.18
CA SER A 27 29.13 -25.54 -16.57
C SER A 27 27.63 -25.61 -16.84
N SER A 28 27.27 -26.56 -17.70
CA SER A 28 25.94 -27.11 -17.98
C SER A 28 24.95 -26.23 -18.76
N ALA A 29 25.17 -26.24 -20.08
CA ALA A 29 24.10 -26.21 -21.05
C ALA A 29 23.05 -27.30 -20.73
N PHE A 30 21.78 -26.91 -20.70
CA PHE A 30 20.63 -27.80 -20.54
C PHE A 30 20.34 -28.46 -21.89
N GLU A 31 20.90 -29.64 -22.12
CA GLU A 31 20.57 -30.51 -23.25
C GLU A 31 19.18 -31.12 -23.06
N PHE A 32 18.32 -30.94 -24.07
CA PHE A 32 17.11 -31.73 -24.27
C PHE A 32 17.51 -33.10 -24.82
N GLY A 33 17.18 -34.17 -24.10
CA GLY A 33 17.37 -35.55 -24.56
C GLY A 33 16.20 -36.43 -24.14
N ASP A 34 15.49 -36.95 -25.14
CA ASP A 34 14.51 -38.03 -25.04
C ASP A 34 15.10 -39.26 -24.32
N GLY A 35 14.31 -39.88 -23.45
CA GLY A 35 14.69 -41.09 -22.74
C GLY A 35 13.49 -41.73 -22.08
N VAL A 36 12.76 -42.51 -22.88
CA VAL A 36 11.83 -43.53 -22.42
C VAL A 36 12.64 -44.58 -21.64
N GLU A 37 12.32 -44.79 -20.37
CA GLU A 37 12.62 -46.06 -19.71
C GLU A 37 11.59 -46.39 -18.63
N SER A 38 10.99 -47.55 -18.86
CA SER A 38 10.06 -48.31 -18.05
C SER A 38 10.79 -49.10 -16.97
N GLU A 39 10.20 -49.23 -15.78
CA GLU A 39 10.28 -50.38 -14.86
C GLU A 39 9.34 -50.05 -13.68
N ASP A 40 8.20 -50.71 -13.54
CA ASP A 40 7.97 -52.03 -12.94
C ASP A 40 7.51 -51.89 -11.48
N GLU A 41 6.19 -51.86 -11.29
CA GLU A 41 5.57 -52.24 -10.02
C GLU A 41 4.44 -53.22 -10.31
N GLY A 42 4.77 -54.51 -10.20
CA GLY A 42 3.80 -55.57 -10.01
C GLY A 42 3.38 -55.67 -8.54
N GLN A 43 2.07 -55.62 -8.30
CA GLN A 43 1.42 -56.32 -7.18
C GLN A 43 -0.09 -56.48 -7.43
N ASP A 44 -0.44 -57.72 -7.79
CA ASP A 44 -1.58 -58.53 -7.35
C ASP A 44 -3.01 -57.95 -7.37
N SER A 45 -3.84 -58.47 -8.30
CA SER A 45 -5.06 -59.20 -7.92
C SER A 45 -5.64 -59.98 -9.12
N GLU A 46 -5.74 -61.30 -8.94
CA GLU A 46 -6.52 -62.20 -9.78
C GLU A 46 -8.03 -62.01 -9.50
N GLY A 47 -8.88 -62.13 -10.54
CA GLY A 47 -10.33 -62.28 -10.31
C GLY A 47 -11.27 -61.98 -11.48
N GLU A 48 -11.39 -62.95 -12.39
CA GLU A 48 -12.67 -63.43 -12.97
C GLU A 48 -13.41 -62.67 -14.11
N SER A 49 -13.37 -63.34 -15.29
CA SER A 49 -14.43 -63.57 -16.30
C SER A 49 -15.03 -62.41 -17.11
N GLY A 50 -15.02 -62.61 -18.44
CA GLY A 50 -15.59 -61.70 -19.43
C GLY A 50 -17.01 -62.01 -19.89
N ASP A 51 -17.55 -61.11 -20.71
CA ASP A 51 -18.65 -61.34 -21.65
C ASP A 51 -18.56 -60.35 -22.84
N HIS A 52 -19.04 -60.76 -24.01
CA HIS A 52 -18.74 -60.22 -25.34
C HIS A 52 -19.78 -59.22 -25.91
N GLY A 53 -19.28 -58.07 -26.43
CA GLY A 53 -19.65 -57.40 -27.70
C GLY A 53 -20.93 -56.54 -27.81
N PRO A 54 -21.18 -55.84 -28.95
CA PRO A 54 -20.28 -55.09 -29.84
C PRO A 54 -20.66 -53.58 -29.95
N GLU A 55 -19.81 -52.79 -30.62
CA GLU A 55 -19.91 -51.34 -30.82
C GLU A 55 -21.18 -50.84 -31.54
N GLY A 56 -21.65 -49.63 -31.19
CA GLY A 56 -22.55 -48.83 -32.04
C GLY A 56 -23.25 -47.63 -31.37
N HIS A 57 -22.83 -46.42 -31.78
CA HIS A 57 -23.59 -45.15 -31.86
C HIS A 57 -23.62 -44.12 -30.70
N SER A 58 -22.68 -43.17 -30.82
CA SER A 58 -22.87 -41.70 -30.89
C SER A 58 -23.69 -40.95 -29.82
N ASP A 59 -22.93 -40.30 -28.93
CA ASP A 59 -22.85 -38.83 -28.81
C ASP A 59 -24.16 -38.02 -28.76
N HIS A 60 -24.62 -37.75 -27.54
CA HIS A 60 -25.19 -36.46 -27.19
C HIS A 60 -24.27 -35.79 -26.18
N GLY A 61 -23.29 -35.06 -26.71
CA GLY A 61 -22.37 -34.21 -25.98
C GLY A 61 -23.07 -33.34 -24.95
N HIS A 62 -22.94 -33.72 -23.68
CA HIS A 62 -22.89 -32.75 -22.61
C HIS A 62 -21.60 -31.96 -22.80
N HIS A 63 -21.70 -30.79 -23.45
CA HIS A 63 -20.58 -29.88 -23.59
C HIS A 63 -19.95 -29.62 -22.21
N PRO A 64 -18.66 -29.97 -21.98
CA PRO A 64 -17.97 -29.72 -20.71
C PRO A 64 -17.75 -28.23 -20.41
N VAL A 65 -18.09 -27.35 -21.36
CA VAL A 65 -17.72 -25.94 -21.35
C VAL A 65 -18.37 -25.13 -20.21
N VAL A 66 -19.41 -25.67 -19.56
CA VAL A 66 -20.05 -24.99 -18.41
C VAL A 66 -19.37 -25.33 -17.09
N GLU A 67 -18.53 -26.37 -17.04
CA GLU A 67 -17.87 -26.81 -15.81
C GLU A 67 -16.45 -26.25 -15.63
N ASP A 68 -15.87 -25.68 -16.68
CA ASP A 68 -14.54 -25.05 -16.67
C ASP A 68 -14.54 -23.58 -16.19
N TRP A 69 -15.69 -23.03 -15.84
CA TRP A 69 -15.72 -21.70 -15.22
C TRP A 69 -15.20 -21.79 -13.78
N PRO A 70 -14.21 -20.97 -13.37
CA PRO A 70 -13.66 -21.04 -12.02
C PRO A 70 -14.79 -20.82 -11.00
N ARG A 71 -15.19 -21.90 -10.30
CA ARG A 71 -16.19 -21.84 -9.24
C ARG A 71 -15.59 -21.00 -8.11
N GLY A 72 -16.14 -19.79 -7.92
CA GLY A 72 -15.64 -18.76 -7.01
C GLY A 72 -15.95 -17.33 -7.46
N VAL A 73 -16.19 -17.10 -8.75
CA VAL A 73 -16.71 -15.83 -9.30
C VAL A 73 -18.24 -15.87 -9.43
N GLY A 74 -18.93 -16.11 -8.31
CA GLY A 74 -20.28 -16.66 -8.31
C GLY A 74 -21.38 -15.90 -7.56
N GLU A 75 -21.14 -14.67 -7.10
CA GLU A 75 -22.22 -13.78 -6.68
C GLU A 75 -22.02 -12.42 -7.33
N ALA A 76 -22.84 -12.10 -8.34
CA ALA A 76 -22.84 -10.78 -8.94
C ALA A 76 -23.25 -9.74 -7.89
N SER A 77 -22.27 -9.17 -7.19
CA SER A 77 -22.54 -8.11 -6.22
C SER A 77 -22.80 -6.81 -6.98
N TRP A 78 -23.90 -6.12 -6.65
CA TRP A 78 -24.23 -4.82 -7.23
C TRP A 78 -23.40 -3.67 -6.63
N TRP A 79 -22.68 -3.95 -5.53
CA TRP A 79 -21.94 -2.96 -4.76
C TRP A 79 -20.84 -2.21 -5.53
N PRO A 80 -20.05 -2.86 -6.42
CA PRO A 80 -19.09 -2.13 -7.27
C PRO A 80 -19.77 -1.10 -8.17
N VAL A 81 -20.95 -1.39 -8.71
CA VAL A 81 -21.71 -0.46 -9.55
C VAL A 81 -22.22 0.71 -8.73
N VAL A 82 -22.80 0.46 -7.55
CA VAL A 82 -23.25 1.51 -6.63
C VAL A 82 -22.09 2.43 -6.24
N THR A 83 -20.93 1.84 -5.93
CA THR A 83 -19.71 2.58 -5.59
C THR A 83 -19.22 3.43 -6.76
N ALA A 84 -19.18 2.87 -7.97
CA ALA A 84 -18.76 3.57 -9.17
C ALA A 84 -19.69 4.74 -9.52
N LEU A 85 -21.02 4.57 -9.37
CA LEU A 85 -21.99 5.64 -9.56
C LEU A 85 -21.82 6.76 -8.53
N GLY A 86 -21.60 6.41 -7.26
CA GLY A 86 -21.28 7.38 -6.22
C GLY A 86 -20.01 8.17 -6.54
N ALA A 87 -18.92 7.48 -6.90
CA ALA A 87 -17.65 8.09 -7.24
C ALA A 87 -17.74 8.98 -8.48
N ALA A 88 -18.45 8.54 -9.52
CA ALA A 88 -18.72 9.35 -10.71
C ALA A 88 -19.53 10.62 -10.38
N ALA A 89 -20.52 10.49 -9.48
CA ALA A 89 -21.33 11.63 -9.04
C ALA A 89 -20.54 12.69 -8.27
N ILE A 90 -19.37 12.37 -7.70
CA ILE A 90 -18.47 13.36 -7.09
C ILE A 90 -17.97 14.36 -8.14
N TYR A 91 -17.60 13.89 -9.33
CA TYR A 91 -17.15 14.77 -10.43
C TYR A 91 -18.29 15.65 -10.96
N VAL A 92 -19.50 15.08 -11.06
CA VAL A 92 -20.71 15.84 -11.42
C VAL A 92 -20.97 16.92 -10.38
N SER A 93 -20.81 16.61 -9.09
CA SER A 93 -21.01 17.56 -7.99
C SER A 93 -20.01 18.72 -8.03
N ALA A 94 -18.75 18.44 -8.37
CA ALA A 94 -17.74 19.47 -8.59
C ALA A 94 -18.09 20.38 -9.78
N ALA A 95 -18.57 19.81 -10.88
CA ALA A 95 -19.05 20.59 -12.03
C ALA A 95 -20.24 21.49 -11.65
N LEU A 96 -21.23 20.96 -10.91
CA LEU A 96 -22.37 21.72 -10.42
C LEU A 96 -21.96 22.85 -9.45
N PHE A 97 -20.95 22.62 -8.61
CA PHE A 97 -20.41 23.64 -7.73
C PHE A 97 -19.79 24.80 -8.50
N LEU A 98 -19.01 24.51 -9.55
CA LEU A 98 -18.41 25.53 -10.41
C LEU A 98 -19.48 26.32 -11.18
N LEU A 99 -20.47 25.62 -11.75
CA LEU A 99 -21.58 26.24 -12.48
C LEU A 99 -22.50 27.08 -11.56
N GLY A 100 -22.59 26.73 -10.28
CA GLY A 100 -23.36 27.46 -9.28
C GLY A 100 -22.68 28.74 -8.75
N ARG A 101 -21.37 28.93 -8.98
CA ARG A 101 -20.61 30.10 -8.52
C ARG A 101 -20.50 31.24 -9.55
N GLY A 102 -20.93 31.03 -10.79
CA GLY A 102 -20.88 32.05 -11.84
C GLY A 102 -21.89 33.20 -11.63
N ARG A 103 -21.59 34.39 -12.17
CA ARG A 103 -22.52 35.54 -12.15
C ARG A 103 -23.84 35.27 -12.90
N ASN A 104 -23.83 34.34 -13.87
CA ASN A 104 -25.00 33.85 -14.61
C ASN A 104 -25.23 32.37 -14.28
N SER A 105 -25.45 32.04 -13.01
CA SER A 105 -25.58 30.65 -12.57
C SER A 105 -26.87 30.01 -13.08
N VAL A 106 -26.72 28.85 -13.73
CA VAL A 106 -27.84 28.02 -14.21
C VAL A 106 -28.38 27.11 -13.09
N VAL A 107 -27.56 26.90 -12.05
CA VAL A 107 -27.85 26.02 -10.92
C VAL A 107 -27.71 26.78 -9.61
N GLY A 108 -28.54 26.45 -8.62
CA GLY A 108 -28.49 27.09 -7.31
C GLY A 108 -27.12 26.91 -6.62
N PRO A 109 -26.62 27.88 -5.84
CA PRO A 109 -25.31 27.81 -5.18
C PRO A 109 -25.13 26.60 -4.25
N GLY A 110 -26.24 26.08 -3.69
CA GLY A 110 -26.25 24.90 -2.82
C GLY A 110 -26.31 23.56 -3.57
N ALA A 111 -26.55 23.55 -4.88
CA ALA A 111 -26.74 22.31 -5.64
C ALA A 111 -25.46 21.46 -5.69
N GLY A 112 -24.31 22.08 -5.95
CA GLY A 112 -23.01 21.40 -5.93
C GLY A 112 -22.68 20.77 -4.58
N PRO A 113 -22.69 21.53 -3.46
CA PRO A 113 -22.43 21.00 -2.13
C PRO A 113 -23.40 19.89 -1.71
N ALA A 114 -24.71 20.05 -1.97
CA ALA A 114 -25.71 19.04 -1.64
C ALA A 114 -25.50 17.74 -2.45
N ALA A 115 -25.24 17.86 -3.75
CA ALA A 115 -24.92 16.73 -4.61
C ALA A 115 -23.63 16.02 -4.14
N PHE A 116 -22.62 16.77 -3.70
CA PHE A 116 -21.37 16.22 -3.20
C PHE A 116 -21.58 15.35 -1.96
N VAL A 117 -22.36 15.85 -0.97
CA VAL A 117 -22.69 15.06 0.23
C VAL A 117 -23.43 13.78 -0.14
N GLY A 118 -24.41 13.86 -1.06
CA GLY A 118 -25.13 12.69 -1.56
C GLY A 118 -24.22 11.70 -2.28
N ALA A 119 -23.30 12.18 -3.12
CA ALA A 119 -22.35 11.36 -3.87
C ALA A 119 -21.35 10.65 -2.94
N VAL A 120 -20.82 11.34 -1.94
CA VAL A 120 -19.95 10.75 -0.91
C VAL A 120 -20.72 9.70 -0.11
N ALA A 121 -21.94 9.99 0.35
CA ALA A 121 -22.76 9.03 1.07
C ALA A 121 -23.05 7.77 0.24
N LEU A 122 -23.38 7.93 -1.05
CA LEU A 122 -23.62 6.80 -1.96
C LEU A 122 -22.35 5.96 -2.17
N THR A 123 -21.19 6.63 -2.33
CA THR A 123 -19.90 5.97 -2.47
C THR A 123 -19.57 5.14 -1.23
N LEU A 124 -19.70 5.74 -0.04
CA LEU A 124 -19.43 5.07 1.23
C LEU A 124 -20.41 3.91 1.48
N PHE A 125 -21.68 4.07 1.11
CA PHE A 125 -22.68 3.01 1.18
C PHE A 125 -22.33 1.84 0.26
N GLY A 126 -21.91 2.13 -0.97
CA GLY A 126 -21.42 1.13 -1.92
C GLY A 126 -20.21 0.37 -1.39
N VAL A 127 -19.19 1.10 -0.91
CA VAL A 127 -17.99 0.52 -0.31
C VAL A 127 -18.33 -0.34 0.90
N TYR A 128 -19.19 0.15 1.80
CA TYR A 128 -19.64 -0.61 2.96
C TYR A 128 -20.29 -1.93 2.56
N GLY A 129 -21.24 -1.90 1.62
CA GLY A 129 -21.91 -3.11 1.16
C GLY A 129 -20.94 -4.09 0.49
N TRP A 130 -19.98 -3.58 -0.28
CA TRP A 130 -18.95 -4.41 -0.91
C TRP A 130 -18.04 -5.07 0.12
N LEU A 131 -17.55 -4.30 1.11
CA LEU A 131 -16.74 -4.80 2.21
C LEU A 131 -17.53 -5.75 3.12
N TYR A 132 -18.82 -5.51 3.31
CA TYR A 132 -19.68 -6.38 4.09
C TYR A 132 -19.77 -7.77 3.45
N HIS A 133 -20.10 -7.85 2.16
CA HIS A 133 -20.20 -9.13 1.46
C HIS A 133 -18.84 -9.79 1.29
N GLY A 134 -17.84 -9.04 0.83
CA GLY A 134 -16.52 -9.61 0.51
C GLY A 134 -15.68 -9.96 1.72
N PHE A 135 -15.87 -9.30 2.86
CA PHE A 135 -15.01 -9.43 4.02
C PHE A 135 -15.78 -9.66 5.33
N LEU A 136 -16.78 -8.83 5.65
CA LEU A 136 -17.41 -8.86 6.96
C LEU A 136 -18.31 -10.08 7.19
N ALA A 137 -19.02 -10.54 6.15
CA ALA A 137 -19.86 -11.74 6.20
C ALA A 137 -19.03 -13.02 6.38
N HIS A 138 -17.82 -13.05 5.81
CA HIS A 138 -16.90 -14.18 5.90
C HIS A 138 -15.83 -14.02 6.97
N PHE A 139 -15.86 -12.93 7.72
CA PHE A 139 -14.87 -12.50 8.71
C PHE A 139 -14.54 -13.56 9.78
N TRP A 140 -15.48 -14.48 10.02
CA TRP A 140 -15.38 -15.54 11.02
C TRP A 140 -14.94 -16.90 10.48
N THR A 141 -14.75 -17.01 9.17
CA THR A 141 -14.31 -18.27 8.55
C THR A 141 -12.78 -18.35 8.59
N ARG A 142 -12.24 -19.43 9.15
CA ARG A 142 -10.79 -19.65 9.33
C ARG A 142 -10.11 -20.27 8.11
N GLY A 143 -10.75 -20.23 6.94
CA GLY A 143 -10.21 -20.85 5.72
C GLY A 143 -9.02 -20.04 5.17
N THR A 144 -7.88 -20.68 4.98
CA THR A 144 -6.72 -20.08 4.29
C THR A 144 -6.17 -21.02 3.23
N ASP A 145 -6.43 -20.74 1.96
CA ASP A 145 -5.82 -21.47 0.85
C ASP A 145 -4.43 -20.89 0.54
N ARG A 146 -3.38 -21.73 0.57
CA ARG A 146 -1.98 -21.30 0.34
C ARG A 146 -1.73 -20.68 -1.04
N ARG A 147 -2.50 -21.07 -2.07
CA ARG A 147 -2.45 -20.45 -3.41
C ARG A 147 -2.86 -18.96 -3.38
N SER A 148 -3.71 -18.59 -2.42
CA SER A 148 -4.22 -17.23 -2.23
C SER A 148 -3.15 -16.27 -1.69
N ALA A 149 -2.22 -16.75 -0.86
CA ALA A 149 -1.23 -15.90 -0.19
C ALA A 149 -0.28 -15.16 -1.13
N ARG A 150 0.21 -15.83 -2.18
CA ARG A 150 1.09 -15.21 -3.18
C ARG A 150 0.35 -14.14 -3.99
N SER A 151 -0.91 -14.40 -4.35
CA SER A 151 -1.76 -13.45 -5.07
C SER A 151 -1.97 -12.17 -4.26
N PHE A 152 -2.30 -12.28 -2.97
CA PHE A 152 -2.48 -11.10 -2.11
C PHE A 152 -1.21 -10.27 -1.92
N ARG A 153 -0.03 -10.89 -1.88
CA ARG A 153 1.25 -10.16 -1.84
C ARG A 153 1.45 -9.33 -3.10
N TRP A 154 1.23 -9.92 -4.28
CA TRP A 154 1.31 -9.19 -5.55
C TRP A 154 0.26 -8.09 -5.65
N ALA A 155 -0.98 -8.33 -5.17
CA ALA A 155 -2.02 -7.32 -5.12
C ALA A 155 -1.62 -6.12 -4.25
N MET A 156 -1.04 -6.38 -3.06
CA MET A 156 -0.53 -5.32 -2.19
C MET A 156 0.64 -4.56 -2.83
N LEU A 157 1.57 -5.26 -3.49
CA LEU A 157 2.67 -4.59 -4.19
C LEU A 157 2.18 -3.71 -5.35
N ALA A 158 1.22 -4.20 -6.13
CA ALA A 158 0.61 -3.42 -7.21
C ALA A 158 -0.13 -2.18 -6.66
N PHE A 159 -0.83 -2.34 -5.53
CA PHE A 159 -1.48 -1.22 -4.83
C PHE A 159 -0.47 -0.20 -4.31
N ILE A 160 0.63 -0.63 -3.67
CA ILE A 160 1.70 0.28 -3.24
C ILE A 160 2.33 0.98 -4.44
N ALA A 161 2.56 0.26 -5.55
CA ALA A 161 3.09 0.86 -6.77
C ALA A 161 2.14 1.92 -7.35
N SER A 162 0.82 1.71 -7.32
CA SER A 162 -0.14 2.74 -7.73
C SER A 162 -0.11 3.95 -6.80
N GLU A 163 0.03 3.76 -5.48
CA GLU A 163 0.16 4.88 -4.55
C GLU A 163 1.47 5.64 -4.74
N ILE A 164 2.60 4.96 -5.00
CA ILE A 164 3.87 5.61 -5.37
C ILE A 164 3.68 6.46 -6.63
N ALA A 165 2.95 5.97 -7.65
CA ALA A 165 2.66 6.75 -8.85
C ALA A 165 1.76 7.96 -8.55
N THR A 166 0.73 7.81 -7.71
CA THR A 166 -0.16 8.89 -7.29
C THR A 166 0.61 10.00 -6.55
N PHE A 167 1.39 9.64 -5.53
CA PHE A 167 2.28 10.59 -4.84
C PHE A 167 3.33 11.17 -5.80
N GLY A 168 3.92 10.35 -6.65
CA GLY A 168 4.91 10.76 -7.65
C GLY A 168 4.38 11.85 -8.59
N ALA A 169 3.12 11.74 -9.04
CA ALA A 169 2.48 12.76 -9.86
C ALA A 169 2.30 14.10 -9.11
N LEU A 170 1.89 14.05 -7.83
CA LEU A 170 1.77 15.24 -6.98
C LEU A 170 3.13 15.86 -6.63
N PHE A 171 4.15 15.03 -6.40
CA PHE A 171 5.52 15.49 -6.22
C PHE A 171 6.09 16.11 -7.49
N ALA A 172 5.82 15.54 -8.66
CA ALA A 172 6.20 16.14 -9.93
C ALA A 172 5.56 17.53 -10.11
N TYR A 173 4.29 17.70 -9.72
CA TYR A 173 3.64 19.01 -9.67
C TYR A 173 4.35 19.97 -8.70
N TYR A 174 4.71 19.52 -7.49
CA TYR A 174 5.48 20.32 -6.53
C TYR A 174 6.87 20.71 -7.06
N PHE A 175 7.61 19.77 -7.64
CA PHE A 175 8.95 20.02 -8.18
C PHE A 175 8.91 20.96 -9.39
N TYR A 176 7.85 20.89 -10.20
CA TYR A 176 7.62 21.86 -11.26
C TYR A 176 7.49 23.29 -10.72
N ILE A 177 6.77 23.49 -9.61
CA ILE A 177 6.68 24.80 -8.94
C ILE A 177 8.06 25.23 -8.41
N ARG A 178 8.81 24.31 -7.81
CA ARG A 178 10.14 24.56 -7.22
C ARG A 178 11.24 24.80 -8.24
N ALA A 179 11.09 24.35 -9.48
CA ALA A 179 12.04 24.61 -10.56
C ALA A 179 11.99 26.08 -11.05
N GLY A 180 10.93 26.81 -10.72
CA GLY A 180 10.79 28.24 -10.99
C GLY A 180 11.52 29.12 -9.96
N THR A 181 11.23 30.42 -9.97
CA THR A 181 11.74 31.34 -8.94
C THR A 181 11.16 30.99 -7.59
N TRP A 182 12.03 30.65 -6.63
CA TRP A 182 11.67 30.37 -5.26
C TRP A 182 12.35 31.36 -4.31
N PRO A 183 11.62 31.94 -3.34
CA PRO A 183 10.16 31.86 -3.13
C PRO A 183 9.36 32.58 -4.24
N PRO A 184 8.07 32.23 -4.47
CA PRO A 184 7.25 32.87 -5.50
C PRO A 184 7.14 34.39 -5.29
N ALA A 185 7.31 35.19 -6.36
CA ALA A 185 7.14 36.64 -6.27
C ALA A 185 5.69 36.97 -5.85
N ASN A 186 5.53 37.89 -4.89
CA ASN A 186 4.26 38.27 -4.25
C ASN A 186 3.65 37.23 -3.31
N SER A 187 4.31 36.12 -3.00
CA SER A 187 3.86 35.31 -1.88
C SER A 187 4.30 35.97 -0.58
N THR A 188 3.34 36.47 0.21
CA THR A 188 3.50 36.60 1.66
C THR A 188 3.55 35.19 2.24
N LEU A 189 4.50 34.37 1.81
CA LEU A 189 4.94 33.29 2.68
C LEU A 189 5.65 34.08 3.79
N PRO A 190 5.11 34.12 5.02
CA PRO A 190 6.00 34.39 6.14
C PRO A 190 7.23 33.50 5.95
N VAL A 191 8.35 33.88 6.54
CA VAL A 191 9.37 32.88 6.83
C VAL A 191 8.72 31.90 7.82
N ILE A 192 7.85 31.02 7.32
CA ILE A 192 7.17 30.01 8.10
C ILE A 192 8.29 29.07 8.44
N ASP A 193 8.60 28.97 9.72
CA ASP A 193 9.47 27.93 10.21
C ASP A 193 8.72 26.60 10.09
N LEU A 194 8.70 26.08 8.86
CA LEU A 194 8.01 24.84 8.52
C LEU A 194 8.60 23.69 9.33
N LEU A 195 9.90 23.74 9.69
CA LEU A 195 10.53 22.77 10.59
C LEU A 195 10.34 23.13 12.07
N ASN A 196 9.13 23.47 12.45
CA ASN A 196 8.80 23.69 13.85
C ASN A 196 8.91 22.40 14.68
N ILE A 197 8.90 22.56 16.00
CA ILE A 197 8.96 21.45 16.95
C ILE A 197 7.81 20.45 16.76
N LEU A 198 6.64 20.91 16.27
CA LEU A 198 5.48 20.06 16.03
C LEU A 198 5.76 19.05 14.90
N VAL A 199 6.35 19.48 13.78
CA VAL A 199 6.73 18.62 12.66
C VAL A 199 7.79 17.62 13.07
N VAL A 200 8.81 18.06 13.82
CA VAL A 200 9.85 17.17 14.34
C VAL A 200 9.25 16.12 15.28
N THR A 201 8.33 16.54 16.16
CA THR A 201 7.65 15.64 17.09
C THR A 201 6.75 14.64 16.34
N ASN A 202 5.96 15.10 15.38
CA ASN A 202 5.10 14.25 14.55
C ASN A 202 5.92 13.22 13.77
N THR A 203 7.08 13.64 13.23
CA THR A 203 8.00 12.75 12.52
C THR A 203 8.58 11.70 13.46
N ALA A 204 9.00 12.09 14.67
CA ALA A 204 9.50 11.15 15.67
C ALA A 204 8.41 10.15 16.09
N VAL A 205 7.16 10.60 16.24
CA VAL A 205 6.00 9.76 16.55
C VAL A 205 5.75 8.71 15.47
N LEU A 206 5.77 9.10 14.18
CA LEU A 206 5.60 8.14 13.07
C LEU A 206 6.76 7.15 12.97
N VAL A 207 8.00 7.62 13.05
CA VAL A 207 9.18 6.74 13.01
C VAL A 207 9.13 5.73 14.17
N LEU A 208 8.79 6.19 15.37
CA LEU A 208 8.58 5.31 16.52
C LEU A 208 7.44 4.31 16.24
N SER A 209 6.34 4.75 15.63
CA SER A 209 5.23 3.87 15.27
C SER A 209 5.68 2.74 14.31
N SER A 210 6.53 3.07 13.32
CA SER A 210 7.15 2.10 12.41
C SER A 210 7.94 1.02 13.15
N VAL A 211 8.78 1.45 14.09
CA VAL A 211 9.57 0.54 14.92
C VAL A 211 8.65 -0.36 15.76
N THR A 212 7.60 0.21 16.35
CA THR A 212 6.66 -0.57 17.18
C THR A 212 5.90 -1.63 16.39
N VAL A 213 5.44 -1.33 15.17
CA VAL A 213 4.72 -2.31 14.34
C VAL A 213 5.64 -3.41 13.82
N HIS A 214 6.89 -3.08 13.49
CA HIS A 214 7.91 -4.07 13.13
C HIS A 214 8.12 -5.09 14.27
N PHE A 215 8.29 -4.60 15.50
CA PHE A 215 8.40 -5.48 16.67
C PHE A 215 7.09 -6.21 17.00
N ALA A 216 5.93 -5.65 16.68
CA ALA A 216 4.65 -6.32 16.83
C ALA A 216 4.58 -7.55 15.91
N HIS A 217 4.95 -7.39 14.64
CA HIS A 217 4.96 -8.49 13.67
C HIS A 217 5.95 -9.60 14.11
N HIS A 218 7.15 -9.23 14.54
CA HIS A 218 8.12 -10.19 15.06
C HIS A 218 7.64 -10.91 16.34
N ALA A 219 6.93 -10.22 17.22
CA ALA A 219 6.32 -10.83 18.40
C ALA A 219 5.24 -11.86 18.03
N LEU A 220 4.46 -11.61 16.99
CA LEU A 220 3.49 -12.57 16.48
C LEU A 220 4.17 -13.81 15.88
N ALA A 221 5.22 -13.61 15.09
CA ALA A 221 6.01 -14.68 14.48
C ALA A 221 6.66 -15.61 15.53
N SER A 222 7.08 -15.04 16.66
CA SER A 222 7.60 -15.80 17.82
C SER A 222 6.52 -16.39 18.74
N GLY A 223 5.24 -16.28 18.36
CA GLY A 223 4.11 -16.81 19.13
C GLY A 223 3.69 -15.97 20.34
N ASN A 224 4.34 -14.84 20.60
CA ASN A 224 4.04 -13.95 21.72
C ASN A 224 2.89 -12.99 21.39
N ARG A 225 1.66 -13.51 21.51
CA ARG A 225 0.42 -12.78 21.19
C ARG A 225 0.20 -11.56 22.08
N ASP A 226 0.55 -11.62 23.35
CA ASP A 226 0.37 -10.50 24.29
C ASP A 226 1.26 -9.31 23.92
N ARG A 227 2.53 -9.59 23.57
CA ARG A 227 3.45 -8.56 23.09
C ARG A 227 3.02 -7.99 21.74
N PHE A 228 2.56 -8.84 20.81
CA PHE A 228 1.97 -8.39 19.54
C PHE A 228 0.82 -7.40 19.79
N GLN A 229 -0.14 -7.75 20.66
CA GLN A 229 -1.30 -6.91 20.95
C GLN A 229 -0.93 -5.59 21.59
N ARG A 230 -0.02 -5.60 22.56
CA ARG A 230 0.42 -4.39 23.23
C ARG A 230 1.15 -3.46 22.28
N LEU A 231 2.08 -3.97 21.46
CA LEU A 231 2.82 -3.17 20.51
C LEU A 231 1.91 -2.60 19.42
N LEU A 232 0.97 -3.40 18.91
CA LEU A 232 0.00 -2.94 17.92
C LEU A 232 -0.91 -1.83 18.46
N ALA A 233 -1.36 -1.94 19.72
CA ALA A 233 -2.12 -0.88 20.38
C ALA A 233 -1.31 0.42 20.53
N ILE A 234 -0.01 0.31 20.84
CA ILE A 234 0.90 1.47 20.89
C ILE A 234 1.01 2.10 19.50
N THR A 235 1.22 1.31 18.43
CA THR A 235 1.28 1.81 17.06
C THR A 235 0.00 2.59 16.68
N ILE A 236 -1.18 2.04 16.99
CA ILE A 236 -2.46 2.71 16.73
C ILE A 236 -2.55 4.05 17.49
N GLY A 237 -2.14 4.06 18.76
CA GLY A 237 -2.10 5.27 19.57
C GLY A 237 -1.16 6.33 18.99
N LEU A 238 0.02 5.94 18.52
CA LEU A 238 0.98 6.83 17.85
C LEU A 238 0.44 7.35 16.52
N GLY A 239 -0.22 6.51 15.72
CA GLY A 239 -0.91 6.94 14.50
C GLY A 239 -2.01 7.96 14.77
N GLY A 240 -2.82 7.74 15.80
CA GLY A 240 -3.84 8.71 16.25
C GLY A 240 -3.23 10.02 16.75
N LEU A 241 -2.10 9.95 17.47
CA LEU A 241 -1.37 11.14 17.92
C LEU A 241 -0.82 11.94 16.74
N PHE A 242 -0.26 11.27 15.73
CA PHE A 242 0.19 11.93 14.50
C PHE A 242 -0.95 12.66 13.78
N LEU A 243 -2.11 12.01 13.61
CA LEU A 243 -3.27 12.63 12.97
C LEU A 243 -3.76 13.86 13.74
N ALA A 244 -3.77 13.78 15.08
CA ALA A 244 -4.11 14.94 15.92
C ALA A 244 -3.08 16.06 15.76
N GLY A 245 -1.79 15.73 15.75
CA GLY A 245 -0.70 16.67 15.50
C GLY A 245 -0.82 17.36 14.14
N GLN A 246 -1.18 16.62 13.09
CA GLN A 246 -1.41 17.15 11.75
C GLN A 246 -2.58 18.15 11.70
N LEU A 247 -3.66 17.88 12.44
CA LEU A 247 -4.81 18.80 12.52
C LEU A 247 -4.46 20.08 13.28
N VAL A 248 -3.66 19.97 14.35
CA VAL A 248 -3.17 21.14 15.09
C VAL A 248 -2.28 22.00 14.21
N GLU A 249 -1.37 21.37 13.45
CA GLU A 249 -0.50 22.05 12.50
C GLU A 249 -1.33 22.82 11.44
N TYR A 250 -2.32 22.18 10.83
CA TYR A 250 -3.21 22.83 9.86
C TYR A 250 -3.97 24.00 10.48
N HIS A 251 -4.45 23.84 11.70
CA HIS A 251 -5.14 24.91 12.42
C HIS A 251 -4.20 26.11 12.66
N GLU A 252 -2.94 25.86 13.02
CA GLU A 252 -1.92 26.90 13.20
C GLU A 252 -1.62 27.64 11.90
N PHE A 253 -1.31 26.92 10.81
CA PHE A 253 -1.07 27.52 9.50
C PHE A 253 -2.24 28.37 9.00
N ILE A 254 -3.47 27.84 9.08
CA ILE A 254 -4.65 28.51 8.54
C ILE A 254 -5.05 29.72 9.39
N ASN A 255 -5.09 29.56 10.72
CA ASN A 255 -5.68 30.59 11.60
C ASN A 255 -4.68 31.59 12.15
N GLN A 256 -3.41 31.20 12.32
CA GLN A 256 -2.38 32.08 12.89
C GLN A 256 -1.50 32.70 11.80
N GLU A 257 -1.12 31.92 10.80
CA GLU A 257 -0.16 32.35 9.78
C GLU A 257 -0.82 32.79 8.45
N GLY A 258 -2.12 32.52 8.30
CA GLY A 258 -2.87 32.83 7.07
C GLY A 258 -2.42 31.99 5.87
N PHE A 259 -1.74 30.87 6.09
CA PHE A 259 -1.32 29.93 5.08
C PHE A 259 -2.36 28.81 4.94
N ASP A 260 -3.06 28.81 3.81
CA ASP A 260 -4.13 27.85 3.51
C ASP A 260 -3.99 27.23 2.10
N TRP A 261 -4.92 26.34 1.75
CA TRP A 261 -4.92 25.69 0.44
C TRP A 261 -5.19 26.65 -0.74
N THR A 262 -5.62 27.88 -0.47
CA THR A 262 -5.83 28.94 -1.47
C THR A 262 -4.63 29.89 -1.62
N SER A 263 -3.56 29.68 -0.84
CA SER A 263 -2.34 30.48 -0.81
C SER A 263 -1.41 30.23 -2.02
N GLY A 264 -1.99 30.24 -3.22
CA GLY A 264 -1.31 30.03 -4.49
C GLY A 264 -0.93 28.57 -4.76
N LEU A 265 -0.04 28.38 -5.73
CA LEU A 265 0.38 27.06 -6.20
C LEU A 265 1.06 26.25 -5.09
N PHE A 266 1.92 26.89 -4.28
CA PHE A 266 2.59 26.21 -3.17
C PHE A 266 1.60 25.72 -2.11
N GLY A 267 0.66 26.56 -1.66
CA GLY A 267 -0.38 26.14 -0.71
C GLY A 267 -1.18 24.94 -1.22
N SER A 268 -1.62 24.98 -2.47
CA SER A 268 -2.36 23.86 -3.08
C SER A 268 -1.55 22.57 -3.16
N ALA A 269 -0.26 22.63 -3.50
CA ALA A 269 0.63 21.47 -3.54
C ALA A 269 0.91 20.92 -2.13
N PHE A 270 1.22 21.81 -1.17
CA PHE A 270 1.52 21.47 0.22
C PHE A 270 0.35 20.77 0.89
N PHE A 271 -0.84 21.39 0.90
CA PHE A 271 -2.04 20.80 1.51
C PHE A 271 -2.56 19.59 0.72
N GLY A 272 -2.35 19.55 -0.61
CA GLY A 272 -2.68 18.38 -1.43
C GLY A 272 -1.85 17.16 -1.07
N LEU A 273 -0.53 17.32 -0.98
CA LEU A 273 0.42 16.24 -0.65
C LEU A 273 0.29 15.78 0.81
N THR A 274 0.33 16.72 1.77
CA THR A 274 0.21 16.40 3.19
C THR A 274 -1.20 15.88 3.54
N GLY A 275 -2.24 16.40 2.88
CA GLY A 275 -3.61 15.95 3.06
C GLY A 275 -3.85 14.53 2.52
N LEU A 276 -3.33 14.22 1.33
CA LEU A 276 -3.38 12.87 0.78
C LEU A 276 -2.64 11.87 1.70
N HIS A 277 -1.48 12.27 2.22
CA HIS A 277 -0.75 11.47 3.19
C HIS A 277 -1.52 11.29 4.51
N GLY A 278 -2.13 12.34 5.06
CA GLY A 278 -2.98 12.24 6.24
C GLY A 278 -4.14 11.28 6.06
N LEU A 279 -4.77 11.26 4.87
CA LEU A 279 -5.81 10.28 4.52
C LEU A 279 -5.25 8.84 4.51
N HIS A 280 -4.04 8.63 3.99
CA HIS A 280 -3.36 7.33 4.02
C HIS A 280 -3.04 6.88 5.44
N VAL A 281 -2.55 7.77 6.30
CA VAL A 281 -2.29 7.46 7.73
C VAL A 281 -3.60 7.10 8.44
N ALA A 282 -4.68 7.84 8.18
CA ALA A 282 -6.00 7.52 8.74
C ALA A 282 -6.49 6.13 8.30
N PHE A 283 -6.37 5.81 7.01
CA PHE A 283 -6.72 4.49 6.49
C PHE A 283 -5.82 3.39 7.06
N GLY A 284 -4.51 3.61 7.16
CA GLY A 284 -3.57 2.68 7.79
C GLY A 284 -3.90 2.43 9.26
N THR A 285 -4.28 3.48 9.99
CA THR A 285 -4.65 3.38 11.41
C THR A 285 -5.93 2.58 11.57
N LEU A 286 -6.89 2.76 10.65
CA LEU A 286 -8.10 1.94 10.58
C LEU A 286 -7.78 0.46 10.32
N LEU A 287 -6.89 0.16 9.35
CA LEU A 287 -6.48 -1.22 9.05
C LEU A 287 -5.74 -1.87 10.22
N LEU A 288 -4.87 -1.13 10.91
CA LEU A 288 -4.23 -1.58 12.15
C LEU A 288 -5.27 -1.84 13.24
N GLY A 289 -6.28 -0.98 13.39
CA GLY A 289 -7.40 -1.16 14.30
C GLY A 289 -8.20 -2.44 14.02
N ILE A 290 -8.51 -2.73 12.75
CA ILE A 290 -9.15 -3.98 12.34
C ILE A 290 -8.25 -5.18 12.70
N THR A 291 -6.95 -5.07 12.42
CA THR A 291 -5.96 -6.10 12.74
C THR A 291 -5.85 -6.34 14.26
N TYR A 292 -5.91 -5.29 15.07
CA TYR A 292 -5.91 -5.39 16.53
C TYR A 292 -7.12 -6.17 17.04
N VAL A 293 -8.33 -5.81 16.58
CA VAL A 293 -9.58 -6.51 16.96
C VAL A 293 -9.53 -7.99 16.55
N ARG A 294 -9.11 -8.27 15.31
CA ARG A 294 -8.96 -9.66 14.80
C ARG A 294 -7.94 -10.46 15.58
N GLY A 295 -6.83 -9.82 15.94
CA GLY A 295 -5.81 -10.44 16.76
C GLY A 295 -6.33 -10.81 18.16
N ARG A 296 -7.20 -9.97 18.78
CA ARG A 296 -7.74 -10.25 20.12
C ARG A 296 -8.68 -11.46 20.12
N GLN A 297 -9.28 -11.73 18.97
CA GLN A 297 -10.10 -12.91 18.72
C GLN A 297 -9.26 -14.15 18.36
N GLY A 298 -7.93 -14.04 18.35
CA GLY A 298 -7.01 -15.16 18.11
C GLY A 298 -6.96 -15.63 16.65
N GLN A 299 -7.34 -14.77 15.69
CA GLN A 299 -7.35 -15.12 14.27
C GLN A 299 -5.94 -15.26 13.66
N PHE A 300 -4.91 -14.70 14.31
CA PHE A 300 -3.53 -14.72 13.84
C PHE A 300 -2.62 -15.59 14.72
N ASP A 301 -1.66 -16.24 14.08
CA ASP A 301 -0.51 -16.90 14.71
C ASP A 301 0.72 -16.79 13.79
N GLY A 302 1.83 -17.41 14.18
CA GLY A 302 3.08 -17.33 13.42
C GLY A 302 3.03 -17.95 12.02
N GLU A 303 2.04 -18.80 11.72
CA GLU A 303 1.84 -19.39 10.39
C GLU A 303 0.76 -18.66 9.58
N ARG A 304 -0.17 -17.97 10.25
CA ARG A 304 -1.27 -17.20 9.67
C ARG A 304 -1.11 -15.70 9.94
N ASP A 305 0.02 -15.14 9.53
CA ASP A 305 0.38 -13.73 9.75
C ASP A 305 0.20 -12.85 8.51
N LEU A 306 -0.22 -13.41 7.36
CA LEU A 306 -0.25 -12.70 6.08
C LEU A 306 -0.94 -11.34 6.15
N SER A 307 -2.14 -11.26 6.73
CA SER A 307 -2.86 -9.98 6.84
C SER A 307 -2.08 -8.96 7.69
N VAL A 308 -1.43 -9.41 8.76
CA VAL A 308 -0.58 -8.57 9.61
C VAL A 308 0.63 -8.07 8.81
N ALA A 309 1.28 -8.95 8.06
CA ALA A 309 2.42 -8.60 7.22
C ALA A 309 2.05 -7.58 6.13
N LEU A 310 0.89 -7.75 5.46
CA LEU A 310 0.42 -6.82 4.42
C LEU A 310 0.07 -5.44 5.00
N VAL A 311 -0.60 -5.39 6.16
CA VAL A 311 -0.92 -4.13 6.84
C VAL A 311 0.34 -3.45 7.37
N SER A 312 1.31 -4.21 7.91
CA SER A 312 2.60 -3.68 8.34
C SER A 312 3.39 -3.10 7.16
N LEU A 313 3.38 -3.77 6.00
CA LEU A 313 4.01 -3.27 4.78
C LEU A 313 3.39 -1.94 4.33
N TYR A 314 2.05 -1.83 4.35
CA TYR A 314 1.37 -0.58 4.04
C TYR A 314 1.73 0.54 5.04
N TRP A 315 1.79 0.24 6.33
CA TRP A 315 2.17 1.22 7.36
C TRP A 315 3.59 1.76 7.14
N HIS A 316 4.55 0.88 6.90
CA HIS A 316 5.93 1.28 6.58
C HIS A 316 6.03 2.11 5.30
N PHE A 317 5.23 1.79 4.28
CA PHE A 317 5.15 2.59 3.06
C PHE A 317 4.67 4.01 3.37
N VAL A 318 3.59 4.16 4.14
CA VAL A 318 3.05 5.45 4.53
C VAL A 318 4.11 6.25 5.33
N ASP A 319 4.81 5.63 6.28
CA ASP A 319 5.91 6.27 7.02
C ASP A 319 7.04 6.74 6.09
N ALA A 320 7.43 5.94 5.10
CA ALA A 320 8.47 6.31 4.15
C ALA A 320 8.09 7.53 3.31
N VAL A 321 6.82 7.62 2.89
CA VAL A 321 6.29 8.80 2.18
C VAL A 321 6.34 10.03 3.08
N TRP A 322 6.04 9.92 4.38
CA TRP A 322 6.15 11.05 5.31
C TRP A 322 7.57 11.59 5.41
N ILE A 323 8.56 10.70 5.56
CA ILE A 323 9.98 11.11 5.64
C ILE A 323 10.37 11.90 4.38
N PHE A 324 9.91 11.45 3.22
CA PHE A 324 10.14 12.15 1.97
C PHE A 324 9.39 13.49 1.90
N LEU A 325 8.17 13.58 2.41
CA LEU A 325 7.42 14.84 2.54
C LEU A 325 8.16 15.84 3.44
N VAL A 326 8.62 15.43 4.61
CA VAL A 326 9.39 16.28 5.53
C VAL A 326 10.66 16.78 4.85
N ALA A 327 11.39 15.90 4.16
CA ALA A 327 12.60 16.30 3.43
C ALA A 327 12.29 17.29 2.29
N ALA A 328 11.29 17.03 1.46
CA ALA A 328 11.04 17.81 0.25
C ALA A 328 10.24 19.10 0.49
N LEU A 329 9.19 19.05 1.33
CA LEU A 329 8.25 20.16 1.54
C LEU A 329 8.64 21.03 2.72
N TYR A 330 9.14 20.45 3.81
CA TYR A 330 9.45 21.20 5.01
C TYR A 330 10.91 21.67 5.00
N ALA A 331 11.85 20.73 4.94
CA ALA A 331 13.29 21.05 4.90
C ALA A 331 13.70 21.70 3.57
N GLY A 332 13.22 21.17 2.44
CA GLY A 332 13.51 21.70 1.12
C GLY A 332 12.98 23.13 0.92
N ALA A 333 11.87 23.50 1.57
CA ALA A 333 11.32 24.85 1.50
C ALA A 333 12.02 25.83 2.47
N SER A 334 12.54 25.36 3.60
CA SER A 334 13.22 26.20 4.60
C SER A 334 14.64 26.60 4.19
N ILE A 335 15.28 25.83 3.30
CA ILE A 335 16.59 26.16 2.74
C ILE A 335 16.34 27.07 1.53
N TYR A 336 16.60 28.37 1.72
CA TYR A 336 16.52 29.42 0.70
C TYR A 336 17.43 29.16 -0.50
#